data_AF-A0A920R864-F1
#
_entry.id   AF-A0A920R864-F1
#
_cell.length_a   1.000
_cell.length_b   1.000
_cell.length_c   1.000
_cell.angle_alpha   90.00
_cell.angle_beta   90.00
_cell.angle_gamma   90.00
#
_symmetry.space_group_name_H-M   'P 1'
#
loop_
_entity.id
_entity.type
_entity.pdbx_description
1 polymer ?
#
loop_
_entity_poly.entity_id
_entity_poly.type
_entity_poly.pdbx_seq_one_letter_code
_entity_poly.pdbx_strand_id
1 'polypeptide(L)'
;MQDNILSPLLNINDQRTDKRIDFVGGIRGLPELEKRVDSGEWEGGIALYATSIESLMAIADANEVMPPKTTWFEPKLRSGLVVHMLG
;
A
#
# COMPACT_ATOMS: atom_id res chain seq x y z
N MET A 1 -2.55 -8.04 -6.96
CA MET A 1 -1.68 -7.05 -7.64
C MET A 1 -0.33 -7.66 -7.97
N GLN A 2 0.42 -8.14 -6.98
CA GLN A 2 1.73 -8.79 -7.18
C GLN A 2 1.65 -9.93 -8.22
N ASP A 3 0.78 -10.91 -7.99
CA ASP A 3 0.71 -12.13 -8.82
C ASP A 3 -0.01 -11.95 -10.15
N ASN A 4 -0.78 -10.87 -10.32
CA ASN A 4 -1.63 -10.65 -11.49
C ASN A 4 -1.11 -9.56 -12.42
N ILE A 5 -0.31 -8.61 -11.92
CA ILE A 5 0.15 -7.45 -12.68
C ILE A 5 1.67 -7.31 -12.57
N LEU A 6 2.19 -7.13 -11.35
CA LEU A 6 3.61 -6.77 -11.16
C LEU A 6 4.56 -7.88 -11.65
N SER A 7 4.38 -9.11 -11.20
CA SER A 7 5.21 -10.23 -11.63
C SER A 7 4.96 -10.62 -13.10
N PRO A 8 3.73 -10.94 -13.55
CA PRO A 8 3.52 -11.48 -14.89
C PRO A 8 3.67 -10.45 -16.02
N LEU A 9 3.33 -9.17 -15.79
CA LEU A 9 3.33 -8.16 -16.85
C LEU A 9 4.55 -7.25 -16.81
N LEU A 10 5.06 -6.92 -15.62
CA LEU A 10 6.17 -5.96 -15.44
C LEU A 10 7.48 -6.60 -14.99
N ASN A 11 7.46 -7.92 -14.70
CA ASN A 11 8.58 -8.67 -14.15
C ASN A 11 9.15 -8.04 -12.87
N ILE A 12 8.29 -7.48 -12.01
CA ILE A 12 8.63 -6.94 -10.69
C ILE A 12 8.27 -7.99 -9.65
N ASN A 13 9.25 -8.75 -9.16
CA ASN A 13 9.01 -9.90 -8.27
C ASN A 13 8.99 -9.53 -6.79
N ASP A 14 9.75 -8.51 -6.38
CA ASP A 14 9.71 -7.96 -5.03
C ASP A 14 9.68 -6.42 -5.08
N GLN A 15 8.49 -5.87 -4.87
CA GLN A 15 8.22 -4.43 -4.82
C GLN A 15 8.86 -3.70 -3.62
N ARG A 16 9.57 -4.40 -2.73
CA ARG A 16 10.32 -3.80 -1.63
C ARG A 16 11.75 -3.46 -2.03
N THR A 17 12.29 -4.15 -3.04
CA THR A 17 13.69 -4.02 -3.45
C THR A 17 13.84 -3.57 -4.91
N ASP A 18 12.83 -3.78 -5.75
CA ASP A 18 12.89 -3.37 -7.16
C ASP A 18 12.84 -1.83 -7.26
N LYS A 19 13.82 -1.26 -7.96
CA LYS A 19 13.96 0.20 -8.13
C LYS A 19 12.98 0.77 -9.17
N ARG A 20 12.30 -0.08 -9.94
CA ARG A 20 11.31 0.30 -10.96
C ARG A 20 9.91 0.48 -10.40
N ILE A 21 9.76 0.48 -9.07
CA ILE A 21 8.49 0.79 -8.40
C ILE A 21 8.76 1.65 -7.17
N ASP A 22 7.97 2.72 -7.02
CA ASP A 22 7.97 3.57 -5.84
C ASP A 22 6.53 3.84 -5.38
N PHE A 23 6.39 4.32 -4.14
CA PHE A 23 5.11 4.48 -3.48
C PHE A 23 4.87 5.93 -3.08
N VAL A 24 3.77 6.49 -3.57
CA VAL A 24 3.26 7.78 -3.10
C VAL A 24 2.50 7.58 -1.80
N GLY A 25 2.90 8.34 -0.77
CA GLY A 25 2.21 8.32 0.53
C GLY A 25 0.79 8.87 0.42
N GLY A 26 -0.15 8.30 1.19
CA GLY A 26 -1.60 8.56 1.07
C GLY A 26 -1.99 10.04 1.14
N ILE A 27 -1.31 10.86 1.96
CA ILE A 27 -1.55 12.30 2.09
C ILE A 27 -1.40 13.08 0.77
N ARG A 28 -0.55 12.59 -0.13
CA ARG A 28 -0.31 13.23 -1.43
C ARG A 28 -1.33 12.79 -2.48
N GLY A 29 -1.84 11.57 -2.37
CA GLY A 29 -2.94 11.06 -3.20
C GLY A 29 -2.65 11.01 -4.71
N LEU A 30 -3.72 11.04 -5.51
CA LEU A 30 -3.69 11.03 -6.97
C LEU A 30 -2.90 12.18 -7.61
N PRO A 31 -2.98 13.44 -7.11
CA PRO A 31 -2.26 14.55 -7.75
C PRO A 31 -0.74 14.37 -7.83
N GLU A 32 -0.13 13.71 -6.85
CA GLU A 32 1.30 13.40 -6.89
C GLU A 32 1.63 12.24 -7.84
N LEU A 33 0.73 11.26 -8.01
CA LEU A 33 0.90 10.22 -9.03
C LEU A 33 0.87 10.85 -10.42
N GLU A 34 -0.12 11.70 -10.72
CA GLU A 34 -0.23 12.42 -11.99
C GLU A 34 1.03 13.24 -12.27
N LYS A 35 1.44 14.06 -11.30
CA LYS A 35 2.65 14.90 -11.42
C LYS A 35 3.92 14.09 -11.77
N ARG A 36 4.09 12.91 -11.19
CA ARG A 36 5.28 12.05 -11.40
C ARG A 36 5.29 11.37 -12.77
N VAL A 37 4.11 11.10 -13.33
CA VAL A 37 3.98 10.57 -14.69
C VAL A 37 4.17 11.69 -15.69
N ASP A 38 3.51 12.83 -15.49
CA ASP A 38 3.59 14.00 -16.37
C ASP A 38 4.99 14.60 -16.44
N SER A 39 5.80 14.48 -15.38
CA SER A 39 7.19 14.92 -15.37
C SER A 39 8.13 14.01 -16.18
N GLY A 40 7.69 12.81 -16.56
CA GLY A 40 8.50 11.78 -17.18
C GLY A 40 9.46 11.06 -16.22
N GLU A 41 9.35 11.29 -14.91
CA GLU A 41 10.13 10.56 -13.91
C GLU A 41 9.69 9.09 -13.83
N TRP A 42 8.41 8.82 -14.11
CA TRP A 42 7.80 7.50 -14.09
C TRP A 42 6.94 7.28 -15.34
N GLU A 43 6.92 6.05 -15.86
CA GLU A 43 6.16 5.68 -17.07
C GLU A 43 4.65 5.52 -16.81
N GLY A 44 4.23 5.39 -15.56
CA GLY A 44 2.82 5.20 -15.21
C GLY A 44 2.56 5.15 -13.71
N GLY A 45 1.29 5.32 -13.34
CA GLY A 45 0.80 5.28 -11.96
C GLY A 45 -0.30 4.25 -11.79
N ILE A 46 -0.29 3.54 -10.65
CA ILE A 46 -1.36 2.62 -10.25
C ILE A 46 -2.01 3.17 -8.98
N ALA A 47 -3.31 3.44 -9.04
CA ALA A 47 -4.12 3.79 -7.89
C ALA A 47 -5.06 2.61 -7.54
N LEU A 48 -5.17 2.32 -6.24
CA LEU A 48 -6.07 1.28 -5.74
C LEU A 48 -7.19 1.95 -4.93
N TYR A 49 -8.40 1.40 -5.05
CA TYR A 49 -9.50 1.82 -4.19
C TYR A 49 -9.18 1.49 -2.73
N ALA A 50 -9.58 2.39 -1.83
CA ALA A 50 -9.44 2.17 -0.40
C ALA A 50 -10.20 0.90 -0.01
N THR A 51 -9.52 0.03 0.76
CA THR A 51 -10.17 -1.12 1.39
C THR A 51 -11.19 -0.62 2.40
N SER A 52 -12.40 -1.17 2.39
CA SER A 52 -13.43 -0.80 3.37
C SER A 52 -13.04 -1.25 4.77
N ILE A 53 -13.55 -0.57 5.80
CA ILE A 53 -13.29 -0.96 7.19
C ILE A 53 -13.85 -2.36 7.46
N GLU A 54 -15.00 -2.70 6.89
CA GLU A 54 -15.63 -4.01 7.02
C GLU A 54 -14.73 -5.11 6.44
N SER A 55 -14.11 -4.85 5.29
CA SER A 55 -13.18 -5.78 4.66
C SER A 55 -11.91 -5.96 5.51
N LEU A 56 -11.41 -4.87 6.07
CA LEU A 56 -10.26 -4.91 6.98
C LEU A 56 -10.57 -5.73 8.24
N MET A 57 -11.74 -5.53 8.85
CA MET A 57 -12.19 -6.26 10.03
C MET A 57 -12.35 -7.76 9.72
N ALA A 58 -12.95 -8.11 8.58
CA ALA A 58 -13.11 -9.50 8.15
C ALA A 58 -11.76 -10.22 7.97
N ILE A 59 -10.73 -9.55 7.45
CA ILE A 59 -9.37 -10.12 7.29
C ILE A 59 -8.72 -10.35 8.66
N ALA A 60 -8.91 -9.43 9.61
CA ALA A 60 -8.43 -9.59 10.98
C ALA A 60 -9.12 -10.76 11.69
N ASP A 61 -10.44 -10.87 11.57
CA ASP A 61 -11.24 -11.97 12.13
C ASP A 61 -10.85 -13.34 11.53
N ALA A 62 -10.42 -13.35 10.27
CA ALA A 62 -9.93 -14.55 9.58
C ALA A 62 -8.49 -14.95 9.95
N ASN A 63 -7.80 -14.20 10.82
CA ASN A 63 -6.35 -14.37 11.09
C ASN A 63 -5.47 -14.30 9.82
N GLU A 64 -5.89 -13.52 8.82
CA GLU A 64 -5.15 -13.31 7.58
C GLU A 64 -4.34 -12.01 7.60
N VAL A 65 -3.46 -11.83 6.61
CA VAL A 65 -2.58 -10.66 6.50
C VAL A 65 -2.95 -9.82 5.28
N MET A 66 -3.10 -8.51 5.50
CA MET A 66 -3.28 -7.56 4.40
C MET A 66 -2.11 -7.61 3.42
N PRO A 67 -2.35 -7.56 2.10
CA PRO A 67 -1.27 -7.47 1.13
C PRO A 67 -0.36 -6.26 1.41
N PRO A 68 0.95 -6.37 1.17
CA PRO A 68 1.88 -5.31 1.48
C PRO A 68 1.55 -4.04 0.70
N LYS A 69 1.48 -2.90 1.41
CA LYS A 69 1.32 -1.55 0.87
C LYS A 69 -0.02 -1.28 0.15
N THR A 70 -1.08 -2.04 0.45
CA THR A 70 -2.43 -1.78 -0.09
C THR A 70 -3.33 -0.93 0.81
N THR A 71 -2.84 -0.52 1.99
CA THR A 71 -3.59 0.33 2.94
C THR A 71 -2.70 1.42 3.54
N TRP A 72 -3.25 2.63 3.69
CA TRP A 72 -2.62 3.76 4.37
C TRP A 72 -3.53 4.23 5.51
N PHE A 73 -2.98 4.34 6.73
CA PHE A 73 -3.71 4.82 7.91
C PHE A 73 -3.21 6.20 8.33
N GLU A 74 -4.15 7.09 8.64
CA GLU A 74 -3.87 8.36 9.29
C GLU A 74 -4.71 8.57 10.56
N PRO A 75 -4.09 9.07 11.65
CA PRO A 75 -2.65 9.26 11.81
C PRO A 75 -1.91 7.91 11.85
N LYS A 76 -0.64 7.89 11.43
CA LYS A 76 0.19 6.70 11.70
C LYS A 76 0.22 6.47 13.21
N LEU A 77 -0.04 5.23 13.63
CA LEU A 77 0.07 4.87 15.04
C LEU A 77 1.44 5.32 15.53
N ARG A 78 1.45 6.19 16.55
CA ARG A 78 2.69 6.61 17.19
C ARG A 78 3.37 5.34 17.71
N SER A 79 4.60 5.07 17.27
CA SER A 79 5.42 3.97 17.76
C SER A 79 5.50 4.05 19.30
N GLY A 80 4.85 3.13 20.01
CA GLY A 80 4.76 3.17 21.47
C GLY A 80 3.45 2.65 22.09
N LEU A 81 2.68 1.80 21.39
CA LEU A 81 1.54 1.13 22.01
C LEU A 81 2.05 -0.01 22.90
N VAL A 82 2.04 0.20 24.22
CA VAL A 82 2.27 -0.84 25.22
C VAL A 82 0.91 -1.33 25.71
N VAL A 83 0.58 -2.59 25.45
CA VAL A 83 -0.61 -3.25 25.99
C VAL A 83 -0.21 -3.96 27.27
N HIS A 84 -0.63 -3.43 28.42
CA HIS A 84 -0.54 -4.11 29.70
C HIS A 84 -1.91 -4.70 30.03
N MET A 85 -2.03 -6.02 29.97
CA MET A 85 -3.24 -6.72 30.37
C MET A 85 -3.35 -6.66 31.90
N LEU A 86 -4.27 -5.85 32.41
CA LEU A 86 -4.63 -5.87 33.81
C LEU A 86 -5.58 -7.06 34.02
N GLY A 87 -5.07 -8.10 34.67
CA GLY A 87 -5.89 -9.15 35.28
C GLY A 87 -6.56 -8.67 36.55
#